data_AF-A0AAD6T101-F1
#
_entry.id   AF-A0AAD6T101-F1
#
_cell.length_a   1.000
_cell.length_b   1.000
_cell.length_c   1.000
_cell.angle_alpha   90.00
_cell.angle_beta   90.00
_cell.angle_gamma   90.00
#
_symmetry.space_group_name_H-M   'P 1'
#
loop_
_entity.id
_entity.type
_entity.pdbx_description
1 polymer ?
#
loop_
_entity_poly.entity_id
_entity_poly.type
_entity_poly.pdbx_seq_one_letter_code
_entity_poly.pdbx_strand_id
1 'polypeptide(L)'
;EQLTEHPDMDFGGTFFTVAVKEGGSERIHIDWNDNLHKFALIFAAGDWEGGEFCIPQLGIRIPLRPGQVIAVRTRLLAHCTAPITSGRRVVFTCFTDSFLLEHTLCDKDYSVL
;
A
#
# COMPACT_ATOMS: atom_id res chain seq x y z
N GLU A 1 1.05 11.94 30.55
CA GLU A 1 0.04 10.88 30.80
C GLU A 1 -1.12 10.85 29.79
N GLN A 2 -1.22 11.79 28.83
CA GLN A 2 -2.35 11.89 27.89
C GLN A 2 -2.11 11.30 26.47
N LEU A 3 -0.91 10.79 26.18
CA LEU A 3 -0.57 10.19 24.86
C LEU A 3 -1.18 8.79 24.65
N THR A 4 -1.77 8.18 25.69
CA THR A 4 -2.32 6.83 25.63
C THR A 4 -3.76 6.74 25.14
N GLU A 5 -4.49 7.86 25.03
CA GLU A 5 -5.90 7.85 24.56
C GLU A 5 -6.02 7.86 23.02
N HIS A 6 -4.98 8.31 22.33
CA HIS A 6 -4.92 8.40 20.87
C HIS A 6 -3.55 7.94 20.40
N PRO A 7 -3.30 6.61 20.28
CA PRO A 7 -2.05 6.13 19.74
C PRO A 7 -1.87 6.74 18.34
N ASP A 8 -0.80 7.48 18.17
CA ASP A 8 -0.35 7.90 16.86
C ASP A 8 -0.03 6.65 16.03
N MET A 9 -0.35 6.73 14.76
CA MET A 9 -0.10 5.64 13.83
C MET A 9 1.37 5.69 13.41
N ASP A 10 2.26 5.26 14.31
CA ASP A 10 3.70 5.19 14.05
C ASP A 10 4.07 3.85 13.40
N PHE A 11 4.64 3.94 12.19
CA PHE A 11 5.09 2.79 11.41
C PHE A 11 6.61 2.60 11.42
N GLY A 12 7.32 3.30 12.31
CA GLY A 12 8.77 3.18 12.49
C GLY A 12 9.58 3.53 11.24
N GLY A 13 9.03 4.38 10.37
CA GLY A 13 9.64 4.75 9.09
C GLY A 13 9.59 3.65 8.00
N THR A 14 8.79 2.60 8.17
CA THR A 14 8.60 1.55 7.14
C THR A 14 8.04 2.14 5.85
N PHE A 15 7.13 3.11 5.99
CA PHE A 15 6.57 3.92 4.92
C PHE A 15 6.19 5.30 5.47
N PHE A 16 5.99 6.26 4.57
CA PHE A 16 5.74 7.65 4.95
C PHE A 16 4.37 8.18 4.51
N THR A 17 3.61 7.39 3.76
CA THR A 17 2.29 7.78 3.27
C THR A 17 1.31 6.63 3.39
N VAL A 18 0.08 6.95 3.78
CA VAL A 18 -1.07 6.04 3.79
C VAL A 18 -2.18 6.63 2.94
N ALA A 19 -2.53 5.94 1.86
CA ALA A 19 -3.75 6.20 1.11
C ALA A 19 -4.90 5.34 1.65
N VAL A 20 -6.05 5.94 1.90
CA VAL A 20 -7.24 5.25 2.40
C VAL A 20 -8.39 5.46 1.42
N LYS A 21 -9.05 4.38 1.02
CA LYS A 21 -10.15 4.42 0.05
C LYS A 21 -11.24 3.40 0.39
N GLU A 22 -12.49 3.79 0.22
CA GLU A 22 -13.60 2.83 0.17
C GLU A 22 -13.70 2.21 -1.23
N GLY A 23 -13.81 0.88 -1.28
CA GLY A 23 -13.86 0.10 -2.52
C GLY A 23 -12.50 -0.42 -2.98
N GLY A 24 -12.15 -0.15 -4.24
CA GLY A 24 -10.91 -0.58 -4.88
C GLY A 24 -10.49 0.34 -6.03
N SER A 25 -9.32 0.08 -6.62
CA SER A 25 -8.87 0.76 -7.85
C SER A 25 -9.01 -0.19 -9.02
N GLU A 26 -10.13 -0.09 -9.75
CA GLU A 26 -10.53 -1.06 -10.77
C GLU A 26 -9.77 -0.91 -12.10
N ARG A 27 -9.17 0.26 -12.33
CA ARG A 27 -8.37 0.51 -13.53
C ARG A 27 -6.99 -0.10 -13.33
N ILE A 28 -6.50 -0.79 -14.35
CA ILE A 28 -5.11 -1.31 -14.36
C ILE A 28 -4.16 -0.11 -14.38
N HIS A 29 -3.25 -0.06 -13.41
CA HIS A 29 -2.25 1.00 -13.28
C HIS A 29 -0.98 0.49 -12.62
N ILE A 30 0.06 1.34 -12.66
CA ILE A 30 1.26 1.24 -11.83
C ILE A 30 1.38 2.52 -11.02
N ASP A 31 1.95 2.43 -9.83
CA ASP A 31 2.22 3.60 -9.00
C ASP A 31 3.60 4.14 -9.37
N TRP A 32 3.62 4.97 -10.43
CA TRP A 32 4.87 5.43 -11.05
C TRP A 32 5.79 6.17 -10.07
N ASN A 33 5.22 6.89 -9.11
CA ASN A 33 5.97 7.70 -8.17
C ASN A 33 6.52 6.92 -6.98
N ASP A 34 6.00 5.72 -6.70
CA ASP A 34 6.50 4.88 -5.62
C ASP A 34 7.97 4.54 -5.84
N ASN A 35 8.71 4.33 -4.75
CA ASN A 35 10.10 3.93 -4.89
C ASN A 35 10.21 2.57 -5.58
N LEU A 36 11.06 2.49 -6.61
CA LEU A 36 11.24 1.29 -7.42
C LEU A 36 11.56 0.04 -6.57
N HIS A 37 12.33 0.19 -5.49
CA HIS A 37 12.88 -0.92 -4.69
C HIS A 37 12.11 -1.19 -3.40
N LYS A 38 11.06 -0.42 -3.10
CA LYS A 38 10.26 -0.61 -1.88
C LYS A 38 8.96 -1.35 -2.20
N PHE A 39 8.45 -2.03 -1.18
CA PHE A 39 7.12 -2.62 -1.21
C PHE A 39 6.11 -1.60 -0.71
N ALA A 40 4.97 -1.51 -1.38
CA ALA A 40 3.76 -0.99 -0.76
C ALA A 40 3.11 -2.12 0.05
N LEU A 41 2.57 -1.78 1.21
CA LEU A 41 1.79 -2.70 2.05
C LEU A 41 0.32 -2.37 1.90
N ILE A 42 -0.48 -3.36 1.50
CA ILE A 42 -1.90 -3.20 1.25
C ILE A 42 -2.67 -4.12 2.18
N PHE A 43 -3.60 -3.54 2.95
CA PHE A 43 -4.54 -4.28 3.77
C PHE A 43 -5.93 -3.65 3.68
N ALA A 44 -6.95 -4.37 4.10
CA ALA A 44 -8.32 -3.88 4.05
C ALA A 44 -9.10 -4.29 5.30
N ALA A 45 -10.04 -3.42 5.68
CA ALA A 45 -10.96 -3.61 6.78
C ALA A 45 -12.42 -3.56 6.27
N GLY A 46 -13.31 -4.16 7.03
CA GLY A 46 -14.73 -4.30 6.71
C GLY A 46 -15.13 -5.73 6.39
N ASP A 47 -16.32 -5.88 5.84
CA ASP A 47 -16.93 -7.15 5.46
C ASP A 47 -17.41 -7.02 4.01
N TRP A 48 -16.86 -7.82 3.10
CA TRP A 48 -17.09 -7.70 1.66
C TRP A 48 -16.89 -9.01 0.91
N GLU A 49 -17.44 -9.08 -0.30
CA GLU A 49 -17.18 -10.16 -1.27
C GLU A 49 -16.56 -9.62 -2.56
N GLY A 50 -15.81 -10.47 -3.25
CA GLY A 50 -15.02 -10.09 -4.43
C GLY A 50 -13.79 -9.26 -4.06
N GLY A 51 -13.41 -8.31 -4.91
CA GLY A 51 -12.35 -7.37 -4.59
C GLY A 51 -10.92 -7.94 -4.61
N GLU A 52 -10.67 -9.01 -5.36
CA GLU A 52 -9.33 -9.60 -5.45
C GLU A 52 -8.30 -8.59 -5.98
N PHE A 53 -7.09 -8.65 -5.44
CA PHE A 53 -5.94 -7.92 -5.97
C PHE A 53 -5.41 -8.65 -7.20
N CYS A 54 -5.56 -8.03 -8.36
CA CYS A 54 -5.23 -8.61 -9.65
C CYS A 54 -3.88 -8.07 -10.12
N ILE A 55 -3.01 -8.97 -10.59
CA ILE A 55 -1.73 -8.63 -11.24
C ILE A 55 -1.77 -9.22 -12.66
N PRO A 56 -2.35 -8.52 -13.64
CA PRO A 56 -2.61 -9.08 -14.97
C PRO A 56 -1.36 -9.60 -15.67
N GLN A 57 -0.22 -8.92 -15.50
CA GLN A 57 1.07 -9.32 -16.09
C GLN A 57 1.51 -10.72 -15.67
N LEU A 58 1.09 -11.18 -14.49
CA LEU A 58 1.43 -12.50 -13.95
C LEU A 58 0.27 -13.50 -14.05
N GLY A 59 -0.91 -13.08 -14.50
CA GLY A 59 -2.12 -13.90 -14.45
C GLY A 59 -2.57 -14.26 -13.03
N ILE A 60 -2.16 -13.49 -12.02
CA ILE A 60 -2.42 -13.78 -10.60
C ILE A 60 -3.62 -12.96 -10.10
N ARG A 61 -4.48 -13.59 -9.29
CA ARG A 61 -5.54 -12.95 -8.52
C ARG A 61 -5.44 -13.39 -7.07
N ILE A 62 -5.28 -12.44 -6.16
CA ILE A 62 -5.10 -12.69 -4.72
C ILE A 62 -6.35 -12.23 -3.97
N PRO A 63 -7.12 -13.13 -3.34
CA PRO A 63 -8.24 -12.75 -2.50
C PRO A 63 -7.72 -12.17 -1.18
N LEU A 64 -7.57 -10.84 -1.11
CA LEU A 64 -7.27 -10.16 0.15
C LEU A 64 -8.49 -10.26 1.08
N ARG A 65 -8.26 -10.68 2.33
CA ARG A 65 -9.29 -10.79 3.38
C ARG A 65 -8.92 -9.94 4.60
N PRO A 66 -9.90 -9.60 5.46
CA PRO A 66 -9.60 -8.96 6.75
C PRO A 66 -8.51 -9.70 7.53
N GLY A 67 -7.57 -8.96 8.11
CA GLY A 67 -6.44 -9.51 8.86
C GLY A 67 -5.23 -9.95 8.01
N GLN A 68 -5.29 -9.79 6.69
CA GLN A 68 -4.18 -10.07 5.79
C GLN A 68 -3.51 -8.79 5.28
N VAL A 69 -2.23 -8.92 4.91
CA VAL A 69 -1.43 -7.86 4.30
C VAL A 69 -0.78 -8.40 3.02
N ILE A 70 -0.86 -7.64 1.94
CA ILE A 70 -0.11 -7.89 0.70
C ILE A 70 1.06 -6.93 0.65
N ALA A 71 2.28 -7.45 0.45
CA ALA A 71 3.45 -6.65 0.09
C ALA A 71 3.67 -6.75 -1.42
N VAL A 72 3.65 -5.62 -2.13
CA VAL A 72 3.75 -5.58 -3.59
C VAL A 72 4.60 -4.40 -4.07
N ARG A 73 5.42 -4.62 -5.11
CA ARG A 73 6.13 -3.54 -5.81
C ARG A 73 5.21 -2.92 -6.85
N THR A 74 4.35 -2.02 -6.40
CA THR A 74 3.31 -1.32 -7.19
C THR A 74 3.83 -0.55 -8.40
N ARG A 75 5.08 -0.05 -8.34
CA ARG A 75 5.75 0.56 -9.49
C ARG A 75 6.14 -0.42 -10.59
N LEU A 76 6.39 -1.69 -10.25
CA LEU A 76 6.79 -2.73 -11.20
C LEU A 76 5.60 -3.54 -11.73
N LEU A 77 4.66 -3.84 -10.85
CA LEU A 77 3.56 -4.74 -11.12
C LEU A 77 2.29 -3.95 -11.38
N ALA A 78 1.85 -3.96 -12.64
CA ALA A 78 0.57 -3.42 -13.04
C ALA A 78 -0.53 -4.18 -12.29
N HIS A 79 -1.43 -3.44 -11.66
CA HIS A 79 -2.41 -4.02 -10.76
C HIS A 79 -3.75 -3.30 -10.82
N CYS A 80 -4.79 -3.99 -10.37
CA CYS A 80 -6.12 -3.43 -10.12
C CYS A 80 -6.86 -4.24 -9.05
N THR A 81 -7.99 -3.74 -8.61
CA THR A 81 -8.95 -4.47 -7.78
C THR A 81 -10.06 -5.01 -8.68
N ALA A 82 -10.38 -6.30 -8.57
CA ALA A 82 -11.61 -6.83 -9.16
C ALA A 82 -12.85 -6.14 -8.53
N PRO A 83 -14.02 -6.20 -9.20
CA PRO A 83 -15.24 -5.63 -8.63
C PRO A 83 -15.56 -6.19 -7.25
N ILE A 84 -16.00 -5.32 -6.35
CA ILE A 84 -16.58 -5.71 -5.07
C ILE A 84 -18.06 -5.95 -5.33
N THR A 85 -18.53 -7.16 -5.02
CA THR A 85 -19.88 -7.59 -5.39
C THR A 85 -20.90 -7.33 -4.28
N SER A 86 -20.45 -7.25 -3.04
CA SER A 86 -21.29 -6.97 -1.86
C SER A 86 -20.45 -6.44 -0.70
N GLY A 87 -21.14 -5.80 0.26
CA GLY A 87 -20.52 -5.32 1.50
C GLY A 87 -19.71 -4.03 1.37
N ARG A 88 -18.88 -3.76 2.38
CA ARG A 88 -18.06 -2.53 2.49
C ARG A 88 -16.60 -2.90 2.74
N ARG A 89 -15.74 -2.48 1.82
CA ARG A 89 -14.28 -2.64 1.91
C ARG A 89 -13.63 -1.26 2.05
N VAL A 90 -12.82 -1.07 3.09
CA VAL A 90 -11.94 0.09 3.22
C VAL A 90 -10.50 -0.40 3.08
N VAL A 91 -9.83 0.01 2.00
CA VAL A 91 -8.45 -0.38 1.69
C VAL A 91 -7.48 0.70 2.14
N PHE A 92 -6.37 0.25 2.72
CA PHE A 92 -5.24 1.05 3.14
C PHE A 92 -4.04 0.62 2.30
N THR A 93 -3.42 1.59 1.64
CA THR A 93 -2.18 1.40 0.89
C THR A 93 -1.10 2.25 1.53
N CYS A 94 -0.11 1.58 2.09
CA CYS A 94 1.03 2.16 2.78
C CYS A 94 2.24 2.14 1.85
N PHE A 95 2.76 3.30 1.49
CA PHE A 95 3.80 3.42 0.48
C PHE A 95 4.77 4.57 0.77
N THR A 96 5.86 4.58 0.01
CA THR A 96 6.89 5.62 0.04
C THR A 96 7.15 6.05 -1.38
N ASP A 97 6.94 7.33 -1.67
CA ASP A 97 7.28 7.90 -2.96
C ASP A 97 8.79 8.14 -3.09
N SER A 98 9.26 8.18 -4.34
CA SER A 98 10.68 8.30 -4.67
C SER A 98 11.25 9.65 -4.23
N PHE A 99 10.50 10.74 -4.40
CA PHE A 99 11.00 12.08 -4.09
C PHE A 99 11.22 12.24 -2.59
N LEU A 100 10.25 11.82 -1.77
CA LEU A 100 10.39 11.91 -0.32
C LEU A 100 11.60 11.11 0.19
N LEU A 101 11.81 9.90 -0.34
CA LEU A 101 12.95 9.07 0.05
C LEU A 101 14.28 9.67 -0.41
N GLU A 102 14.36 10.15 -1.65
CA GLU A 102 15.58 10.77 -2.17
C GLU A 102 15.98 12.01 -1.38
N HIS A 103 15.01 12.84 -0.98
CA HIS A 103 15.29 14.00 -0.13
C HIS A 103 15.73 13.62 1.29
N THR A 104 15.23 12.52 1.85
CA THR A 104 15.69 12.04 3.16
C THR A 104 17.07 11.35 3.11
N LEU A 105 17.48 10.84 1.94
CA LEU A 105 18.78 10.20 1.76
C LEU A 105 19.87 11.18 1.32
N CYS A 106 19.52 12.26 0.60
CA CYS A 106 20.47 13.28 0.16
C CYS A 106 21.14 14.02 1.34
N ASP A 107 20.43 14.12 2.48
CA ASP A 107 20.95 14.72 3.70
C ASP A 107 21.86 13.78 4.51
N LYS A 108 22.06 12.53 4.07
CA LYS A 108 22.92 11.55 4.76
C LYS A 108 24.01 11.07 3.82
N ASP A 109 25.18 11.68 3.97
CA ASP A 109 26.45 11.19 3.43
C ASP A 109 26.78 9.85 4.10
N TYR A 110 26.40 8.73 3.48
CA TYR A 110 26.73 7.36 3.93
C TYR A 110 28.16 6.94 3.55
N SER A 111 29.05 7.89 3.27
CA SER A 111 30.47 7.66 2.95
C SER A 111 31.31 7.17 4.14
N VAL A 112 30.66 6.71 5.23
CA VAL A 112 31.33 6.24 6.46
C VAL A 112 30.79 4.91 7.00
N LEU A 113 30.07 4.11 6.18
CA LEU A 113 29.79 2.70 6.48
C LEU A 113 30.56 1.77 5.56
#